data_AF-A0A7W1PRN1-F1
#
_entry.id   AF-A0A7W1PRN1-F1
#
_cell.length_a   1.000
_cell.length_b   1.000
_cell.length_c   1.000
_cell.angle_alpha   90.00
_cell.angle_beta   90.00
_cell.angle_gamma   90.00
#
_symmetry.space_group_name_H-M   'P 1'
#
loop_
_entity.id
_entity.type
_entity.pdbx_description
1 polymer ?
#
loop_
_entity_poly.entity_id
_entity_poly.type
_entity_poly.pdbx_seq_one_letter_code
_entity_poly.pdbx_strand_id
1 'polypeptide(L)'
;PIVLGIAPSSFGGERLDSLAALDSETRDNAPRTAYLEAIKAMMAGQPRDAGRIAAEGMKLPDPSPDSLRNRALLEATVGWARLADGDTAAGIRHLRSGLSGAGGPNTAERTTFLRFQLALALAADPDTREEGISRLRHGFDTSELHLLPLAFLALGRTYESAGKSDSAAVAYGRFVRLWDKADPELQGRVTEAREALQRLTAEPR
;
A
#
# COMPACT_ATOMS: atom_id res chain seq x y z
N PRO A 1 -9.40 -5.68 3.42
CA PRO A 1 -8.25 -6.62 3.41
C PRO A 1 -6.93 -5.82 3.41
N ILE A 2 -5.88 -6.30 4.07
CA ILE A 2 -4.55 -5.66 4.05
C ILE A 2 -4.09 -5.58 2.60
N VAL A 3 -3.62 -4.41 2.16
CA VAL A 3 -3.02 -4.25 0.82
C VAL A 3 -3.97 -4.76 -0.29
N LEU A 4 -5.24 -4.36 -0.17
CA LEU A 4 -6.37 -4.75 -1.04
C LEU A 4 -6.41 -6.27 -1.38
N GLY A 5 -5.97 -7.12 -0.46
CA GLY A 5 -6.04 -8.57 -0.60
C GLY A 5 -4.85 -9.21 -1.33
N ILE A 6 -3.81 -8.45 -1.66
CA ILE A 6 -2.58 -9.02 -2.25
C ILE A 6 -1.76 -9.74 -1.19
N ALA A 7 -1.57 -9.12 -0.02
CA ALA A 7 -0.83 -9.69 1.10
C ALA A 7 -1.74 -10.54 2.01
N PRO A 8 -1.22 -11.61 2.65
CA PRO A 8 -1.93 -12.28 3.74
C PRO A 8 -2.05 -11.35 4.97
N SER A 9 -2.96 -11.69 5.90
CA SER A 9 -3.22 -10.90 7.11
C SER A 9 -2.01 -10.82 8.06
N SER A 10 -1.19 -11.86 8.09
CA SER A 10 0.04 -11.98 8.89
C SER A 10 1.18 -11.07 8.43
N PHE A 11 1.16 -10.63 7.17
CA PHE A 11 2.18 -9.75 6.57
C PHE A 11 2.33 -8.38 7.27
N GLY A 12 1.35 -8.01 8.11
CA GLY A 12 1.39 -6.79 8.90
C GLY A 12 2.16 -6.85 10.21
N GLY A 13 2.37 -8.04 10.79
CA GLY A 13 2.84 -8.21 12.18
C GLY A 13 4.18 -7.55 12.48
N GLU A 14 5.27 -8.02 11.85
CA GLU A 14 6.64 -7.51 12.07
C GLU A 14 6.82 -6.02 11.71
N ARG A 15 5.88 -5.44 10.97
CA ARG A 15 5.95 -4.06 10.48
C ARG A 15 5.23 -3.06 11.38
N LEU A 16 4.22 -3.53 12.10
CA LEU A 16 3.69 -2.79 13.22
C LEU A 16 4.78 -2.57 14.27
N ASP A 17 5.69 -3.53 14.44
CA ASP A 17 6.84 -3.41 15.35
C ASP A 17 7.86 -2.39 14.84
N SER A 18 8.12 -2.31 13.53
CA SER A 18 9.01 -1.28 12.94
C SER A 18 8.39 0.12 12.99
N LEU A 19 7.09 0.25 12.70
CA LEU A 19 6.34 1.51 12.86
C LEU A 19 6.22 1.92 14.33
N ALA A 20 6.15 0.95 15.25
CA ALA A 20 6.18 1.17 16.69
C ALA A 20 7.61 1.43 17.21
N ALA A 21 8.68 0.99 16.54
CA ALA A 21 10.05 1.34 16.92
C ALA A 21 10.35 2.82 16.63
N LEU A 22 9.76 3.36 15.55
CA LEU A 22 9.70 4.80 15.26
C LEU A 22 8.91 5.60 16.33
N ASP A 23 8.29 4.94 17.30
CA ASP A 23 7.51 5.53 18.42
C ASP A 23 8.37 5.86 19.65
N SER A 24 9.57 5.31 19.78
CA SER A 24 10.41 5.54 20.97
C SER A 24 10.74 7.02 21.23
N GLU A 25 10.56 7.88 20.22
CA GLU A 25 10.74 9.34 20.31
C GLU A 25 9.43 10.15 20.44
N THR A 26 8.22 9.54 20.41
CA THR A 26 6.97 10.28 20.11
C THR A 26 5.77 10.14 21.03
N ARG A 27 5.98 9.74 22.29
CA ARG A 27 4.89 9.68 23.27
C ARG A 27 4.11 11.00 23.48
N ASP A 28 4.65 12.14 23.04
CA ASP A 28 4.05 13.46 23.29
C ASP A 28 3.36 14.11 22.06
N ASN A 29 3.13 13.40 20.96
CA ASN A 29 2.41 13.93 19.79
C ASN A 29 1.11 13.16 19.49
N ALA A 30 -0.02 13.68 19.97
CA ALA A 30 -1.32 13.00 19.91
C ALA A 30 -1.82 12.70 18.47
N PRO A 31 -1.75 13.63 17.48
CA PRO A 31 -2.07 13.32 16.09
C PRO A 31 -1.18 12.20 15.50
N ARG A 32 0.11 12.19 15.84
CA ARG A 32 1.03 11.12 15.38
C ARG A 32 0.66 9.78 16.02
N THR A 33 0.29 9.75 17.29
CA THR A 33 -0.23 8.53 17.95
C THR A 33 -1.50 8.04 17.25
N ALA A 34 -2.46 8.94 16.98
CA ALA A 34 -3.68 8.60 16.26
C ALA A 34 -3.39 8.04 14.85
N TYR A 35 -2.37 8.58 14.15
CA TYR A 35 -1.96 8.05 12.85
C TYR A 35 -1.50 6.59 12.97
N LEU A 36 -0.62 6.29 13.92
CA LEU A 36 -0.10 4.94 14.14
C LEU A 36 -1.21 3.97 14.56
N GLU A 37 -2.12 4.38 15.44
CA GLU A 37 -3.29 3.59 15.83
C GLU A 37 -4.22 3.31 14.65
N ALA A 38 -4.44 4.29 13.78
CA ALA A 38 -5.24 4.11 12.58
C ALA A 38 -4.57 3.14 11.58
N ILE A 39 -3.25 3.22 11.41
CA ILE A 39 -2.51 2.23 10.59
C ILE A 39 -2.61 0.83 11.21
N LYS A 40 -2.45 0.69 12.52
CA LYS A 40 -2.64 -0.58 13.25
C LYS A 40 -4.03 -1.16 12.98
N ALA A 41 -5.08 -0.35 13.09
CA ALA A 41 -6.44 -0.76 12.79
C ALA A 41 -6.62 -1.18 11.32
N MET A 42 -6.01 -0.47 10.36
CA MET A 42 -6.02 -0.89 8.95
C MET A 42 -5.36 -2.25 8.74
N MET A 43 -4.21 -2.47 9.38
CA MET A 43 -3.49 -3.75 9.30
C MET A 43 -4.25 -4.87 10.02
N ALA A 44 -5.03 -4.56 11.05
CA ALA A 44 -5.94 -5.52 11.70
C ALA A 44 -7.22 -5.81 10.88
N GLY A 45 -7.38 -5.18 9.70
CA GLY A 45 -8.57 -5.35 8.88
C GLY A 45 -9.81 -4.64 9.44
N GLN A 46 -9.63 -3.57 10.22
CA GLN A 46 -10.67 -2.78 10.86
C GLN A 46 -10.79 -1.38 10.21
N PRO A 47 -11.23 -1.27 8.94
CA PRO A 47 -11.19 -0.02 8.20
C PRO A 47 -12.09 1.07 8.80
N ARG A 48 -13.25 0.68 9.35
CA ARG A 48 -14.17 1.63 10.00
C ARG A 48 -13.55 2.28 11.24
N ASP A 49 -12.90 1.47 12.09
CA ASP A 49 -12.21 1.98 13.26
C ASP A 49 -11.02 2.86 12.88
N ALA A 50 -10.21 2.42 11.91
CA ALA A 50 -9.11 3.22 11.39
C ALA A 50 -9.56 4.58 10.86
N GLY A 51 -10.64 4.60 10.08
CA GLY A 51 -11.22 5.83 9.55
C GLY A 51 -11.69 6.77 10.66
N ARG A 52 -12.34 6.23 11.70
CA ARG A 52 -12.76 7.01 12.88
C ARG A 52 -11.57 7.56 13.64
N ILE A 53 -10.57 6.73 13.97
CA ILE A 53 -9.35 7.14 14.70
C ILE A 53 -8.64 8.26 13.92
N ALA A 54 -8.46 8.08 12.60
CA ALA A 54 -7.81 9.08 11.77
C ALA A 54 -8.59 10.41 11.70
N ALA A 55 -9.92 10.33 11.57
CA ALA A 55 -10.79 11.50 11.52
C ALA A 55 -10.79 12.29 12.84
N GLU A 56 -10.83 11.62 13.99
CA GLU A 56 -10.70 12.28 15.29
C GLU A 56 -9.29 12.82 15.53
N GLY A 57 -8.27 12.08 15.10
CA GLY A 57 -6.86 12.49 15.19
C GLY A 57 -6.58 13.83 14.51
N MET A 58 -7.24 14.12 13.38
CA MET A 58 -7.07 15.40 12.66
C MET A 58 -7.56 16.62 13.44
N LYS A 59 -8.44 16.42 14.43
CA LYS A 59 -9.00 17.47 15.28
C LYS A 59 -8.13 17.77 16.51
N LEU A 60 -7.19 16.88 16.82
CA LEU A 60 -6.31 17.03 17.97
C LEU A 60 -5.35 18.22 17.76
N PRO A 61 -5.00 18.95 18.82
CA PRO A 61 -3.99 20.01 18.73
C PRO A 61 -2.63 19.41 18.40
N ASP A 62 -1.93 20.06 17.47
CA ASP A 62 -0.55 19.68 17.08
C ASP A 62 0.34 20.93 17.09
N PRO A 63 1.05 21.21 18.20
CA PRO A 63 1.97 22.33 18.26
C PRO A 63 3.30 22.03 17.53
N SER A 64 3.49 20.81 17.00
CA SER A 64 4.75 20.44 16.37
C SER A 64 4.93 21.13 15.01
N PRO A 65 6.18 21.34 14.58
CA PRO A 65 6.49 21.81 13.22
C PRO A 65 5.92 20.91 12.12
N ASP A 66 5.61 19.65 12.44
CA ASP A 66 5.08 18.64 11.51
C ASP A 66 3.54 18.61 11.45
N SER A 67 2.84 19.55 12.08
CA SER A 67 1.37 19.54 12.18
C SER A 67 0.62 19.37 10.86
N LEU A 68 1.05 20.05 9.80
CA LEU A 68 0.48 19.90 8.46
C LEU A 68 0.70 18.49 7.91
N ARG A 69 1.89 17.93 8.11
CA ARG A 69 2.25 16.58 7.66
C ARG A 69 1.45 15.53 8.43
N ASN A 70 1.34 15.64 9.74
CA ASN A 70 0.58 14.70 10.57
C ASN A 70 -0.90 14.69 10.17
N ARG A 71 -1.49 15.88 9.96
CA ARG A 71 -2.86 15.98 9.43
C ARG A 71 -2.99 15.32 8.05
N ALA A 72 -2.04 15.53 7.16
CA ALA A 72 -2.07 14.96 5.82
C ALA A 72 -1.92 13.42 5.83
N LEU A 73 -1.10 12.87 6.73
CA LEU A 73 -1.00 11.41 6.94
C LEU A 73 -2.33 10.83 7.43
N LEU A 74 -2.99 11.48 8.38
CA LEU A 74 -4.31 11.07 8.87
C LEU A 74 -5.38 11.15 7.76
N GLU A 75 -5.36 12.20 6.94
CA GLU A 75 -6.25 12.33 5.79
C GLU A 75 -6.07 11.20 4.78
N ALA A 76 -4.81 10.86 4.47
CA ALA A 76 -4.50 9.73 3.59
C ALA A 76 -5.02 8.41 4.18
N THR A 77 -4.91 8.21 5.50
CA THR A 77 -5.47 7.02 6.18
C THR A 77 -6.99 6.96 6.12
N VAL A 78 -7.70 8.10 6.23
CA VAL A 78 -9.15 8.16 5.96
C VAL A 78 -9.44 7.71 4.52
N GLY A 79 -8.60 8.12 3.56
CA GLY A 79 -8.71 7.68 2.18
C GLY A 79 -8.58 6.17 2.03
N TRP A 80 -7.59 5.55 2.70
CA TRP A 80 -7.44 4.10 2.69
C TRP A 80 -8.63 3.38 3.35
N ALA A 81 -9.13 3.87 4.48
CA ALA A 81 -10.32 3.32 5.13
C ALA A 81 -11.54 3.33 4.19
N ARG A 82 -11.77 4.44 3.48
CA ARG A 82 -12.86 4.56 2.49
C ARG A 82 -12.71 3.58 1.32
N LEU A 83 -11.49 3.40 0.80
CA LEU A 83 -11.23 2.38 -0.23
C LEU A 83 -11.66 0.99 0.27
N ALA A 84 -11.32 0.65 1.52
CA ALA A 84 -11.63 -0.65 2.10
C ALA A 84 -13.13 -0.84 2.38
N ASP A 85 -13.88 0.24 2.62
CA ASP A 85 -15.35 0.24 2.75
C ASP A 85 -16.08 0.32 1.39
N GLY A 86 -15.36 0.45 0.27
CA GLY A 86 -15.92 0.46 -1.09
C GLY A 86 -16.21 1.84 -1.68
N ASP A 87 -15.96 2.93 -0.96
CA ASP A 87 -16.03 4.30 -1.49
C ASP A 87 -14.73 4.65 -2.22
N THR A 88 -14.55 4.03 -3.39
CA THR A 88 -13.30 4.14 -4.19
C THR A 88 -13.00 5.59 -4.59
N ALA A 89 -14.02 6.31 -5.06
CA ALA A 89 -13.84 7.67 -5.57
C ALA A 89 -13.39 8.64 -4.46
N ALA A 90 -14.03 8.61 -3.29
CA ALA A 90 -13.57 9.45 -2.19
C ALA A 90 -12.26 8.95 -1.58
N GLY A 91 -12.06 7.62 -1.51
CA GLY A 91 -10.82 7.04 -1.02
C GLY A 91 -9.59 7.51 -1.82
N ILE A 92 -9.66 7.47 -3.16
CA ILE A 92 -8.61 7.99 -4.03
C ILE A 92 -8.39 9.50 -3.81
N ARG A 93 -9.46 10.31 -3.70
CA ARG A 93 -9.33 11.76 -3.47
C ARG A 93 -8.58 12.07 -2.17
N HIS A 94 -8.98 11.44 -1.06
CA HIS A 94 -8.33 11.64 0.24
C HIS A 94 -6.89 11.13 0.25
N LEU A 95 -6.61 9.98 -0.37
CA LEU A 95 -5.24 9.48 -0.50
C LEU A 95 -4.33 10.43 -1.27
N ARG A 96 -4.80 10.98 -2.40
CA ARG A 96 -4.04 11.96 -3.19
C ARG A 96 -3.76 13.22 -2.38
N SER A 97 -4.81 13.81 -1.79
CA SER A 97 -4.71 15.03 -0.99
C SER A 97 -3.73 14.86 0.17
N GLY A 98 -3.92 13.80 0.97
CA GLY A 98 -3.07 13.51 2.12
C GLY A 98 -1.62 13.18 1.72
N LEU A 99 -1.39 12.42 0.65
CA LEU A 99 -0.03 12.12 0.20
C LEU A 99 0.69 13.35 -0.36
N SER A 100 -0.02 14.25 -1.03
CA SER A 100 0.54 15.55 -1.47
C SER A 100 0.94 16.42 -0.28
N GLY A 101 0.11 16.48 0.78
CA GLY A 101 0.42 17.23 2.00
C GLY A 101 1.47 16.58 2.90
N ALA A 102 1.63 15.26 2.84
CA ALA A 102 2.59 14.50 3.65
C ALA A 102 4.00 14.46 3.03
N GLY A 103 4.17 14.97 1.81
CA GLY A 103 5.44 14.97 1.09
C GLY A 103 6.58 15.66 1.84
N GLY A 104 7.82 15.29 1.50
CA GLY A 104 9.04 15.84 2.11
C GLY A 104 10.15 14.80 2.24
N PRO A 105 11.38 15.22 2.59
CA PRO A 105 12.48 14.28 2.84
C PRO A 105 12.15 13.33 4.01
N ASN A 106 12.65 12.09 3.94
CA ASN A 106 12.52 11.07 4.99
C ASN A 106 11.07 10.66 5.36
N THR A 107 10.11 10.83 4.45
CA THR A 107 8.71 10.41 4.67
C THR A 107 8.35 9.08 3.99
N ALA A 108 9.31 8.47 3.30
CA ALA A 108 9.11 7.24 2.53
C ALA A 108 8.44 6.17 3.38
N GLU A 109 9.06 5.75 4.48
CA GLU A 109 8.56 4.70 5.38
C GLU A 109 7.16 4.98 5.92
N ARG A 110 6.86 6.25 6.26
CA ARG A 110 5.55 6.64 6.79
C ARG A 110 4.46 6.57 5.74
N THR A 111 4.79 6.82 4.47
CA THR A 111 3.82 6.89 3.38
C THR A 111 3.76 5.63 2.53
N THR A 112 4.72 4.69 2.69
CA THR A 112 4.88 3.50 1.84
C THR A 112 3.58 2.73 1.65
N PHE A 113 2.88 2.39 2.74
CA PHE A 113 1.59 1.69 2.64
C PHE A 113 0.54 2.53 1.93
N LEU A 114 0.39 3.79 2.30
CA LEU A 114 -0.60 4.71 1.71
C LEU A 114 -0.37 4.89 0.20
N ARG A 115 0.88 5.07 -0.22
CA ARG A 115 1.29 5.12 -1.64
C ARG A 115 0.95 3.81 -2.35
N PHE A 116 1.19 2.67 -1.71
CA PHE A 116 0.88 1.37 -2.29
C PHE A 116 -0.61 1.19 -2.50
N GLN A 117 -1.45 1.52 -1.50
CA GLN A 117 -2.91 1.44 -1.65
C GLN A 117 -3.43 2.34 -2.78
N LEU A 118 -2.92 3.57 -2.87
CA LEU A 118 -3.29 4.48 -3.96
C LEU A 118 -2.90 3.88 -5.31
N ALA A 119 -1.68 3.34 -5.43
CA ALA A 119 -1.22 2.73 -6.68
C ALA A 119 -2.11 1.54 -7.11
N LEU A 120 -2.51 0.69 -6.16
CA LEU A 120 -3.42 -0.42 -6.43
C LEU A 120 -4.82 0.05 -6.83
N ALA A 121 -5.38 1.04 -6.13
CA ALA A 121 -6.70 1.58 -6.45
C ALA A 121 -6.73 2.19 -7.85
N LEU A 122 -5.68 2.92 -8.23
CA LEU A 122 -5.56 3.52 -9.56
C LEU A 122 -5.36 2.46 -10.64
N ALA A 123 -4.59 1.40 -10.37
CA ALA A 123 -4.35 0.30 -11.30
C ALA A 123 -5.61 -0.52 -11.63
N ALA A 124 -6.53 -0.63 -10.66
CA ALA A 124 -7.77 -1.37 -10.82
C ALA A 124 -8.76 -0.69 -11.78
N ASP A 125 -8.78 0.64 -11.80
CA ASP A 125 -9.68 1.44 -12.64
C ASP A 125 -9.09 1.66 -14.04
N PRO A 126 -9.76 1.27 -15.14
CA PRO A 126 -9.28 1.49 -16.50
C PRO A 126 -8.87 2.93 -16.81
N ASP A 127 -9.60 3.93 -16.28
CA ASP A 127 -9.37 5.35 -16.58
C ASP A 127 -8.10 5.88 -15.92
N THR A 128 -7.69 5.28 -14.81
CA THR A 128 -6.47 5.67 -14.06
C THR A 128 -5.36 4.62 -14.10
N ARG A 129 -5.56 3.53 -14.85
CA ARG A 129 -4.70 2.34 -14.81
C ARG A 129 -3.24 2.65 -15.11
N GLU A 130 -2.98 3.46 -16.13
CA GLU A 130 -1.62 3.82 -16.52
C GLU A 130 -0.89 4.58 -15.41
N GLU A 131 -1.59 5.42 -14.66
CA GLU A 131 -1.01 6.08 -13.48
C GLU A 131 -0.71 5.06 -12.38
N GLY A 132 -1.63 4.11 -12.13
CA GLY A 132 -1.41 3.02 -11.19
C GLY A 132 -0.18 2.18 -11.55
N ILE A 133 -0.06 1.79 -12.82
CA ILE A 133 1.10 1.08 -13.37
C ILE A 133 2.39 1.88 -13.14
N SER A 134 2.38 3.17 -13.48
CA SER A 134 3.54 4.04 -13.30
C SER A 134 3.98 4.10 -11.83
N ARG A 135 3.03 4.29 -10.91
CA ARG A 135 3.29 4.31 -9.46
C ARG A 135 3.81 2.98 -8.94
N LEU A 136 3.25 1.85 -9.37
CA LEU A 136 3.74 0.53 -8.95
C LEU A 136 5.15 0.24 -9.49
N ARG A 137 5.47 0.73 -10.69
CA ARG A 137 6.76 0.48 -11.36
C ARG A 137 7.90 1.34 -10.81
N HIS A 138 7.61 2.57 -10.42
CA HIS A 138 8.61 3.58 -10.09
C HIS A 138 8.54 4.09 -8.65
N GLY A 139 7.44 3.80 -7.94
CA GLY A 139 7.20 4.32 -6.60
C GLY A 139 7.75 3.45 -5.47
N PHE A 140 8.37 2.29 -5.79
CA PHE A 140 8.91 1.36 -4.81
C PHE A 140 10.28 0.85 -5.27
N ASP A 141 11.28 0.93 -4.40
CA ASP A 141 12.65 0.54 -4.70
C ASP A 141 13.24 -0.42 -3.64
N THR A 142 14.55 -0.61 -3.69
CA THR A 142 15.28 -1.50 -2.77
C THR A 142 15.38 -0.99 -1.34
N SER A 143 14.93 0.23 -1.03
CA SER A 143 14.72 0.68 0.36
C SER A 143 13.41 0.13 0.94
N GLU A 144 12.50 -0.33 0.09
CA GLU A 144 11.18 -0.86 0.44
C GLU A 144 11.06 -2.34 0.06
N LEU A 145 12.11 -3.13 0.33
CA LEU A 145 12.27 -4.54 -0.08
C LEU A 145 11.05 -5.41 0.20
N HIS A 146 10.30 -5.08 1.25
CA HIS A 146 9.16 -5.87 1.69
C HIS A 146 7.89 -5.64 0.85
N LEU A 147 7.75 -4.49 0.16
CA LEU A 147 6.65 -4.25 -0.77
C LEU A 147 7.04 -4.50 -2.22
N LEU A 148 8.32 -4.46 -2.55
CA LEU A 148 8.78 -4.62 -3.92
C LEU A 148 8.28 -5.90 -4.63
N PRO A 149 8.27 -7.09 -3.98
CA PRO A 149 7.65 -8.28 -4.56
C PRO A 149 6.14 -8.09 -4.79
N LEU A 150 5.42 -7.54 -3.82
CA LEU A 150 4.00 -7.25 -3.98
C LEU A 150 3.70 -6.26 -5.10
N ALA A 151 4.58 -5.27 -5.30
CA ALA A 151 4.48 -4.33 -6.41
C ALA A 151 4.62 -5.07 -7.75
N PHE A 152 5.55 -6.01 -7.87
CA PHE A 152 5.68 -6.84 -9.08
C PHE A 152 4.48 -7.78 -9.30
N LEU A 153 3.93 -8.36 -8.24
CA LEU A 153 2.71 -9.16 -8.34
C LEU A 153 1.52 -8.31 -8.81
N ALA A 154 1.35 -7.12 -8.22
CA ALA A 154 0.31 -6.16 -8.63
C ALA A 154 0.49 -5.72 -10.09
N LEU A 155 1.73 -5.43 -10.52
CA LEU A 155 2.05 -5.11 -11.90
C LEU A 155 1.71 -6.27 -12.85
N GLY A 156 2.05 -7.50 -12.50
CA GLY A 156 1.72 -8.69 -13.29
C GLY A 156 0.23 -8.79 -13.57
N ARG A 157 -0.58 -8.74 -12.51
CA ARG A 157 -2.06 -8.76 -12.59
C ARG A 157 -2.60 -7.60 -13.42
N THR A 158 -2.06 -6.40 -13.18
CA THR A 158 -2.53 -5.19 -13.87
C THR A 158 -2.21 -5.26 -15.37
N TYR A 159 -0.99 -5.67 -15.75
CA TYR A 159 -0.61 -5.84 -17.14
C TYR A 159 -1.43 -6.94 -17.83
N GLU A 160 -1.66 -8.08 -17.18
CA GLU A 160 -2.48 -9.17 -17.71
C GLU A 160 -3.91 -8.68 -17.98
N SER A 161 -4.52 -7.98 -17.01
CA SER A 161 -5.86 -7.38 -17.17
C SER A 161 -5.94 -6.30 -18.25
N ALA A 162 -4.80 -5.69 -18.60
CA ALA A 162 -4.68 -4.69 -19.65
C ALA A 162 -4.29 -5.27 -21.01
N GLY A 163 -4.20 -6.60 -21.15
CA GLY A 163 -3.79 -7.27 -22.38
C GLY A 163 -2.30 -7.09 -22.74
N LYS A 164 -1.47 -6.64 -21.78
CA LYS A 164 -0.03 -6.41 -21.97
C LYS A 164 0.77 -7.66 -21.57
N SER A 165 0.53 -8.79 -22.25
CA SER A 165 1.02 -10.13 -21.87
C SER A 165 2.54 -10.21 -21.66
N ASP A 166 3.33 -9.63 -22.56
CA ASP A 166 4.81 -9.61 -22.41
C ASP A 166 5.25 -8.86 -21.13
N SER A 167 4.60 -7.74 -20.81
CA SER A 167 4.89 -6.97 -19.60
C SER A 167 4.44 -7.69 -18.33
N ALA A 168 3.30 -8.40 -18.40
CA ALA A 168 2.80 -9.23 -17.32
C ALA A 168 3.79 -10.36 -17.00
N ALA A 169 4.28 -11.07 -18.03
CA ALA A 169 5.26 -12.14 -17.86
C ALA A 169 6.57 -11.63 -17.22
N VAL A 170 7.06 -10.45 -17.64
CA VAL A 170 8.26 -9.85 -17.00
C VAL A 170 8.01 -9.54 -15.52
N ALA A 171 6.84 -9.00 -15.17
CA ALA A 171 6.50 -8.62 -13.80
C ALA A 171 6.33 -9.85 -12.89
N TYR A 172 5.54 -10.86 -13.30
CA TYR A 172 5.39 -12.11 -12.57
C TYR A 172 6.74 -12.85 -12.41
N GLY A 173 7.59 -12.83 -13.45
CA GLY A 173 8.94 -13.42 -13.37
C GLY A 173 9.82 -12.75 -12.33
N ARG A 174 9.74 -11.41 -12.18
CA ARG A 174 10.46 -10.68 -11.11
C ARG A 174 9.93 -11.04 -9.73
N PHE A 175 8.60 -11.11 -9.58
CA PHE A 175 7.98 -11.52 -8.33
C PHE A 175 8.43 -12.93 -7.91
N VAL A 176 8.33 -13.93 -8.79
CA VAL A 176 8.76 -15.30 -8.50
C VAL A 176 10.24 -15.36 -8.12
N ARG A 177 11.13 -14.61 -8.81
CA ARG A 177 12.55 -14.59 -8.45
C ARG A 177 12.83 -14.03 -7.05
N LEU A 178 12.02 -13.08 -6.59
CA LEU A 178 12.20 -12.48 -5.26
C LEU A 178 11.62 -13.37 -4.16
N TRP A 179 10.56 -14.11 -4.43
CA TRP A 179 9.76 -14.84 -3.44
C TRP A 179 9.68 -16.35 -3.67
N ASP A 180 10.54 -16.95 -4.48
CA ASP A 180 10.54 -18.41 -4.76
C ASP A 180 10.62 -19.27 -3.48
N LYS A 181 11.24 -18.73 -2.43
CA LYS A 181 11.42 -19.32 -1.11
C LYS A 181 10.76 -18.49 0.01
N ALA A 182 9.75 -17.70 -0.32
CA ALA A 182 8.99 -16.95 0.68
C ALA A 182 8.32 -17.89 1.71
N ASP A 183 7.91 -17.32 2.84
CA ASP A 183 7.24 -18.08 3.90
C ASP A 183 6.04 -18.88 3.39
N PRO A 184 5.67 -20.00 4.03
CA PRO A 184 4.59 -20.88 3.56
C PRO A 184 3.27 -20.16 3.27
N GLU A 185 2.95 -19.13 4.03
CA GLU A 185 1.75 -18.30 3.85
C GLU A 185 1.76 -17.45 2.56
N LEU A 186 2.92 -17.16 2.00
CA LEU A 186 3.09 -16.40 0.75
C LEU A 186 3.19 -17.31 -0.48
N GLN A 187 3.42 -18.61 -0.30
CA GLN A 187 3.58 -19.56 -1.40
C GLN A 187 2.34 -19.65 -2.30
N GLY A 188 1.14 -19.41 -1.78
CA GLY A 188 -0.07 -19.31 -2.61
C GLY A 188 0.02 -18.24 -3.70
N ARG A 189 0.67 -17.10 -3.41
CA ARG A 189 0.92 -16.03 -4.39
C ARG A 189 2.00 -16.42 -5.41
N VAL A 190 3.01 -17.16 -4.97
CA VAL A 190 4.07 -17.68 -5.85
C VAL A 190 3.50 -18.66 -6.87
N THR A 191 2.63 -19.57 -6.43
CA THR A 191 1.92 -20.51 -7.30
C THR A 191 1.08 -19.77 -8.33
N GLU A 192 0.27 -18.80 -7.90
CA GLU A 192 -0.54 -17.96 -8.79
C GLU A 192 0.30 -17.31 -9.90
N ALA A 193 1.44 -16.71 -9.54
CA ALA A 193 2.33 -16.06 -10.50
C ALA A 193 3.02 -17.05 -11.45
N ARG A 194 3.38 -18.25 -10.98
CA ARG A 194 3.95 -19.31 -11.83
C ARG A 194 2.95 -19.82 -12.85
N GLU A 195 1.71 -20.02 -12.45
CA GLU A 195 0.63 -20.42 -13.36
C GLU A 195 0.36 -19.34 -14.40
N ALA A 196 0.34 -18.06 -13.98
CA ALA A 196 0.19 -16.94 -14.91
C ALA A 196 1.34 -16.88 -15.92
N LEU A 197 2.59 -17.04 -15.47
CA LEU A 197 3.76 -17.15 -16.36
C LEU A 197 3.62 -18.27 -17.38
N GLN A 198 3.19 -19.46 -16.94
CA GLN A 198 3.04 -20.60 -17.83
C GLN A 198 1.98 -20.32 -18.92
N ARG A 199 0.83 -19.74 -18.56
CA ARG A 199 -0.19 -19.36 -19.53
C ARG A 199 0.33 -18.33 -20.53
N LEU A 200 0.92 -17.23 -20.04
CA LEU A 200 1.37 -16.10 -20.85
C LEU A 200 2.54 -16.44 -21.78
N THR A 201 3.33 -17.47 -21.45
CA THR A 201 4.47 -17.93 -22.27
C THR A 201 4.11 -19.09 -23.21
N ALA A 202 2.99 -19.78 -22.96
CA ALA A 202 2.51 -20.87 -23.81
C ALA A 202 1.60 -20.41 -24.95
N GLU A 203 1.04 -19.20 -24.88
CA GLU A 203 0.29 -18.60 -25.99
C GLU A 203 1.22 -18.27 -27.16
N PRO A 204 0.94 -18.77 -28.38
CA PRO A 204 1.71 -18.38 -29.57
C PRO A 204 1.50 -16.88 -29.86
N ARG A 205 2.61 -16.15 -30.03
CA ARG A 205 2.65 -14.72 -30.36
C ARG A 205 2.18 -14.43 -31.78
#